data_AF-A0A5E5QFG4-F1
#
_entry.id   AF-A0A5E5QFG4-F1
#
_cell.length_a   1.000
_cell.length_b   1.000
_cell.length_c   1.000
_cell.angle_alpha   90.00
_cell.angle_beta   90.00
_cell.angle_gamma   90.00
#
_symmetry.space_group_name_H-M   'P 1'
#
loop_
_entity.id
_entity.type
_entity.pdbx_description
1 polymer ?
#
loop_
_entity_poly.entity_id
_entity_poly.type
_entity_poly.pdbx_seq_one_letter_code
_entity_poly.pdbx_strand_id
1 'polypeptide(L)'
;NVVERIGGDQGDIHFTGIGAYNKVTNSASRGSIYFTGGIGAYNKVERRGYSGNISFTGAGISNRVISKVRYGNISFTGAGASNVVERIGGDQGDIHFTGIGAYNKVTNSASRGSIYFTGGIGAYNKVERRGYSGDIVFYGAGFYNRVINVTHKGNIDFVGIGGYNLVERRGGYRGNISFKGAGVANHVVNTARSGNTNFIGGGAANIIDHSANGNILFIGIGAINKITHTGNYGDINFIGGGGGNFITRSGRRGNGDLSVLGGGNVVTWSTDGRLKAKLGGSRLNKLNRYGRGNTDLILVSLGNIVKVEVSEGNLNLMGVGVANIVTYKGKGTLNARLFGGANVITREGSGNSILYLLAGANVFTDFSTGNVRGSLFGGLNVVTKNGNG
;
A
#
# COMPACT_ATOMS: atom_id res chain seq x y z
N ASN A 1 -3.48 45.32 -1.55
CA ASN A 1 -2.33 45.63 -0.67
C ASN A 1 -1.06 44.95 -1.17
N VAL A 2 0.03 45.70 -1.30
CA VAL A 2 1.36 45.17 -1.65
C VAL A 2 2.35 45.66 -0.59
N VAL A 3 3.05 44.72 0.07
CA VAL A 3 4.07 45.01 1.08
C VAL A 3 5.34 44.26 0.70
N GLU A 4 6.44 44.97 0.50
CA GLU A 4 7.71 44.37 0.11
C GLU A 4 8.85 44.91 0.98
N ARG A 5 9.67 44.00 1.52
CA ARG A 5 10.98 44.31 2.10
C ARG A 5 12.04 43.68 1.22
N ILE A 6 12.93 44.51 0.67
CA ILE A 6 13.98 44.11 -0.26
C ILE A 6 15.33 44.41 0.39
N GLY A 7 16.16 43.37 0.59
CA GLY A 7 17.47 43.50 1.23
C GLY A 7 17.44 43.70 2.75
N GLY A 8 18.63 43.90 3.34
CA GLY A 8 18.85 44.08 4.77
C GLY A 8 19.22 42.79 5.51
N ASP A 9 20.00 42.92 6.60
CA ASP A 9 20.46 41.78 7.40
C ASP A 9 19.34 41.14 8.21
N GLN A 10 18.43 41.96 8.76
CA GLN A 10 17.32 41.51 9.60
C GLN A 10 16.04 42.31 9.36
N GLY A 11 14.88 41.67 9.52
CA GLY A 11 13.61 42.38 9.61
C GLY A 11 12.40 41.49 9.38
N ASP A 12 11.45 41.54 10.31
CA ASP A 12 10.16 40.87 10.19
C ASP A 12 9.15 41.73 9.40
N ILE A 13 8.12 41.08 8.85
CA ILE A 13 6.93 41.75 8.32
C ILE A 13 5.72 41.23 9.08
N HIS A 14 4.97 42.14 9.71
CA HIS A 14 3.63 41.88 10.24
C HIS A 14 2.62 42.54 9.31
N PHE A 15 1.82 41.74 8.63
CA PHE A 15 0.75 42.21 7.76
C PHE A 15 -0.60 41.82 8.32
N THR A 16 -1.47 42.81 8.47
CA THR A 16 -2.91 42.61 8.73
C THR A 16 -3.68 43.41 7.70
N GLY A 17 -4.62 42.77 6.98
CA GLY A 17 -5.39 43.51 5.99
C GLY A 17 -6.49 42.72 5.29
N ILE A 18 -7.50 43.46 4.83
CA ILE A 18 -8.58 43.00 3.96
C ILE A 18 -8.39 43.68 2.60
N GLY A 19 -8.66 42.98 1.51
CA GLY A 19 -8.62 43.55 0.16
C GLY A 19 -8.49 42.48 -0.89
N ALA A 20 -9.05 42.70 -2.08
CA ALA A 20 -9.19 41.68 -3.14
C ALA A 20 -7.88 41.05 -3.63
N TYR A 21 -6.74 41.73 -3.42
CA TYR A 21 -5.40 41.23 -3.73
C TYR A 21 -4.42 41.64 -2.62
N ASN A 22 -3.76 40.68 -1.98
CA ASN A 22 -2.71 40.91 -1.00
C ASN A 22 -1.42 40.21 -1.43
N LYS A 23 -0.32 40.96 -1.56
CA LYS A 23 1.01 40.44 -1.85
C LYS A 23 1.99 40.90 -0.78
N VAL A 24 2.64 39.96 -0.10
CA VAL A 24 3.66 40.23 0.93
C VAL A 24 4.95 39.53 0.57
N THR A 25 6.05 40.26 0.42
CA THR A 25 7.37 39.71 0.11
C THR A 25 8.41 40.16 1.11
N ASN A 26 9.17 39.24 1.72
CA ASN A 26 10.31 39.58 2.57
C ASN A 26 11.59 38.92 2.04
N SER A 27 12.54 39.75 1.60
CA SER A 27 13.85 39.34 1.07
C SER A 27 15.05 39.65 1.98
N ALA A 28 14.83 40.00 3.25
CA ALA A 28 15.91 40.19 4.21
C ALA A 28 16.68 38.88 4.46
N SER A 29 17.96 38.96 4.85
CA SER A 29 18.79 37.77 5.15
C SER A 29 18.16 36.94 6.28
N ARG A 30 17.77 37.59 7.38
CA ARG A 30 17.01 36.98 8.49
C ARG A 30 15.70 37.73 8.73
N GLY A 31 14.66 37.01 9.10
CA GLY A 31 13.38 37.61 9.49
C GLY A 31 12.19 36.78 9.01
N SER A 32 11.02 36.99 9.60
CA SER A 32 9.81 36.21 9.35
C SER A 32 8.72 37.03 8.68
N ILE A 33 7.69 36.35 8.20
CA ILE A 33 6.44 36.99 7.76
C ILE A 33 5.31 36.45 8.62
N TYR A 34 4.54 37.36 9.21
CA TYR A 34 3.29 37.07 9.92
C TYR A 34 2.15 37.73 9.14
N PHE A 35 1.33 36.91 8.48
CA PHE A 35 0.19 37.37 7.68
C PHE A 35 -1.11 36.98 8.39
N THR A 36 -1.97 37.97 8.62
CA THR A 36 -3.33 37.76 9.15
C THR A 36 -4.36 38.49 8.27
N GLY A 37 -5.42 37.81 7.82
CA GLY A 37 -6.55 38.43 7.13
C GLY A 37 -6.84 37.88 5.73
N GLY A 38 -7.16 38.75 4.77
CA GLY A 38 -7.31 38.39 3.35
C GLY A 38 -8.69 37.91 2.89
N ILE A 39 -9.76 38.13 3.68
CA ILE A 39 -11.14 37.68 3.38
C ILE A 39 -11.56 38.09 1.96
N GLY A 40 -11.98 37.11 1.13
CA GLY A 40 -12.52 37.33 -0.22
C GLY A 40 -11.48 37.57 -1.33
N ALA A 41 -10.19 37.33 -1.07
CA ALA A 41 -9.08 37.82 -1.91
C ALA A 41 -8.21 36.74 -2.58
N TYR A 42 -7.32 37.17 -3.47
CA TYR A 42 -6.08 36.47 -3.82
C TYR A 42 -4.95 36.90 -2.86
N ASN A 43 -4.42 35.96 -2.07
CA ASN A 43 -3.34 36.20 -1.11
C ASN A 43 -2.05 35.52 -1.57
N LYS A 44 -0.95 36.27 -1.70
CA LYS A 44 0.39 35.76 -2.03
C LYS A 44 1.42 36.20 -1.01
N VAL A 45 2.08 35.24 -0.37
CA VAL A 45 3.17 35.49 0.59
C VAL A 45 4.44 34.81 0.12
N GLU A 46 5.55 35.54 0.04
CA GLU A 46 6.84 35.01 -0.39
C GLU A 46 8.00 35.43 0.54
N ARG A 47 8.74 34.44 1.06
CA ARG A 47 9.93 34.64 1.92
C ARG A 47 11.21 34.16 1.20
N ARG A 48 12.25 35.00 1.13
CA ARG A 48 13.56 34.70 0.49
C ARG A 48 14.74 35.19 1.32
N GLY A 49 15.73 34.34 1.60
CA GLY A 49 16.90 34.78 2.36
C GLY A 49 17.61 33.61 3.02
N TYR A 50 18.40 33.87 4.05
CA TYR A 50 19.09 32.83 4.79
C TYR A 50 18.14 32.09 5.74
N SER A 51 17.41 32.81 6.59
CA SER A 51 16.52 32.20 7.59
C SER A 51 15.24 32.99 7.85
N GLY A 52 14.15 32.30 8.19
CA GLY A 52 12.89 32.97 8.47
C GLY A 52 11.65 32.10 8.31
N ASN A 53 10.69 32.27 9.21
CA ASN A 53 9.43 31.53 9.14
C ASN A 53 8.38 32.31 8.33
N ILE A 54 7.36 31.58 7.85
CA ILE A 54 6.09 32.18 7.44
C ILE A 54 5.00 31.66 8.37
N SER A 55 4.25 32.56 8.98
CA SER A 55 2.98 32.26 9.63
C SER A 55 1.87 32.92 8.81
N PHE A 56 0.95 32.13 8.27
CA PHE A 56 -0.18 32.60 7.48
C PHE A 56 -1.48 32.17 8.14
N THR A 57 -2.34 33.13 8.44
CA THR A 57 -3.73 32.91 8.87
C THR A 57 -4.67 33.73 7.99
N GLY A 58 -5.51 33.09 7.18
CA GLY A 58 -6.39 33.84 6.30
C GLY A 58 -7.37 33.02 5.47
N ALA A 59 -8.44 33.67 5.01
CA ALA A 59 -9.44 33.08 4.14
C ALA A 59 -9.46 33.84 2.81
N GLY A 60 -9.47 33.18 1.65
CA GLY A 60 -9.46 33.85 0.35
C GLY A 60 -9.81 32.90 -0.78
N ILE A 61 -10.15 33.40 -1.97
CA ILE A 61 -10.41 32.53 -3.13
C ILE A 61 -9.15 31.71 -3.46
N SER A 62 -7.98 32.35 -3.41
CA SER A 62 -6.69 31.67 -3.59
C SER A 62 -5.67 32.17 -2.59
N ASN A 63 -5.02 31.25 -1.89
CA ASN A 63 -3.93 31.52 -0.97
C ASN A 63 -2.66 30.83 -1.48
N ARG A 64 -1.59 31.60 -1.71
CA ARG A 64 -0.29 31.09 -2.17
C ARG A 64 0.83 31.52 -1.24
N VAL A 65 1.42 30.57 -0.53
CA VAL A 65 2.51 30.81 0.43
C VAL A 65 3.77 30.10 -0.04
N ILE A 66 4.87 30.84 -0.22
CA ILE A 66 6.13 30.32 -0.76
C ILE A 66 7.29 30.70 0.14
N SER A 67 8.08 29.72 0.58
CA SER A 67 9.34 29.95 1.28
C SER A 67 10.53 29.40 0.48
N LYS A 68 11.55 30.24 0.28
CA LYS A 68 12.81 29.93 -0.42
C LYS A 68 14.04 30.12 0.49
N VAL A 69 13.86 30.06 1.81
CA VAL A 69 14.97 30.25 2.77
C VAL A 69 15.75 28.95 3.01
N ARG A 70 17.03 29.05 3.39
CA ARG A 70 17.78 27.87 3.82
C ARG A 70 17.20 27.24 5.09
N TYR A 71 16.82 28.05 6.08
CA TYR A 71 16.31 27.60 7.38
C TYR A 71 14.98 28.28 7.73
N GLY A 72 13.91 27.51 7.94
CA GLY A 72 12.66 28.08 8.45
C GLY A 72 11.42 27.29 8.04
N ASN A 73 10.37 27.44 8.84
CA ASN A 73 9.14 26.68 8.70
C ASN A 73 8.05 27.51 8.01
N ILE A 74 7.04 26.82 7.48
CA ILE A 74 5.78 27.44 7.08
C ILE A 74 4.68 26.89 8.00
N SER A 75 3.92 27.78 8.63
CA SER A 75 2.66 27.47 9.30
C SER A 75 1.53 28.12 8.53
N PHE A 76 0.63 27.33 7.99
CA PHE A 76 -0.52 27.78 7.22
C PHE A 76 -1.81 27.36 7.92
N THR A 77 -2.67 28.32 8.20
CA THR A 77 -4.06 28.11 8.60
C THR A 77 -4.96 28.92 7.67
N GLY A 78 -5.85 28.28 6.92
CA GLY A 78 -6.68 29.06 6.02
C GLY A 78 -7.76 28.32 5.25
N ALA A 79 -8.67 29.10 4.68
CA ALA A 79 -9.75 28.61 3.84
C ALA A 79 -9.67 29.22 2.44
N GLY A 80 -9.99 28.44 1.41
CA GLY A 80 -10.08 28.98 0.06
C GLY A 80 -10.37 27.97 -1.02
N ALA A 81 -10.80 28.44 -2.20
CA ALA A 81 -10.99 27.54 -3.34
C ALA A 81 -9.66 26.87 -3.74
N SER A 82 -8.54 27.58 -3.62
CA SER A 82 -7.19 27.07 -3.90
C SER A 82 -6.17 27.49 -2.84
N ASN A 83 -5.61 26.54 -2.12
CA ASN A 83 -4.51 26.76 -1.17
C ASN A 83 -3.24 26.10 -1.70
N VAL A 84 -2.17 26.88 -1.89
CA VAL A 84 -0.87 26.43 -2.40
C VAL A 84 0.22 26.84 -1.43
N VAL A 85 0.88 25.86 -0.81
CA VAL A 85 1.97 26.09 0.14
C VAL A 85 3.23 25.37 -0.33
N GLU A 86 4.28 26.12 -0.66
CA GLU A 86 5.48 25.60 -1.30
C GLU A 86 6.74 26.03 -0.52
N ARG A 87 7.47 25.07 0.04
CA ARG A 87 8.85 25.26 0.50
C ARG A 87 9.79 24.77 -0.59
N ILE A 88 10.61 25.67 -1.13
CA ILE A 88 11.44 25.43 -2.31
C ILE A 88 12.91 25.46 -1.91
N GLY A 89 13.56 24.29 -1.91
CA GLY A 89 14.97 24.14 -1.59
C GLY A 89 15.30 24.47 -0.14
N GLY A 90 16.58 24.74 0.12
CA GLY A 90 17.10 25.01 1.46
C GLY A 90 17.51 23.75 2.21
N ASP A 91 18.14 23.98 3.37
CA ASP A 91 18.76 22.93 4.17
C ASP A 91 17.73 22.27 5.08
N GLN A 92 16.88 23.06 5.74
CA GLN A 92 15.93 22.54 6.72
C GLN A 92 14.66 23.39 6.85
N GLY A 93 13.50 22.73 6.95
CA GLY A 93 12.29 23.36 7.45
C GLY A 93 11.02 22.56 7.15
N ASP A 94 10.07 22.64 8.06
CA ASP A 94 8.81 21.90 8.03
C ASP A 94 7.69 22.75 7.43
N ILE A 95 6.64 22.08 6.96
CA ILE A 95 5.36 22.72 6.65
C ILE A 95 4.29 22.13 7.56
N HIS A 96 3.59 23.00 8.29
CA HIS A 96 2.36 22.69 8.99
C HIS A 96 1.21 23.34 8.21
N PHE A 97 0.32 22.52 7.67
CA PHE A 97 -0.83 22.96 6.90
C PHE A 97 -2.11 22.56 7.61
N THR A 98 -2.96 23.55 7.90
CA THR A 98 -4.35 23.35 8.27
C THR A 98 -5.24 24.18 7.36
N GLY A 99 -6.12 23.56 6.59
CA GLY A 99 -6.97 24.36 5.73
C GLY A 99 -8.03 23.62 4.95
N ILE A 100 -9.10 24.35 4.64
CA ILE A 100 -10.25 23.87 3.89
C ILE A 100 -10.19 24.46 2.49
N GLY A 101 -10.45 23.65 1.47
CA GLY A 101 -10.49 24.18 0.12
C GLY A 101 -10.70 23.16 -0.97
N ALA A 102 -11.29 23.58 -2.10
CA ALA A 102 -11.50 22.68 -3.23
C ALA A 102 -10.18 22.08 -3.75
N TYR A 103 -9.10 22.87 -3.74
CA TYR A 103 -7.76 22.44 -4.12
C TYR A 103 -6.74 22.80 -3.05
N ASN A 104 -6.07 21.81 -2.46
CA ASN A 104 -4.96 22.02 -1.53
C ASN A 104 -3.69 21.37 -2.10
N LYS A 105 -2.63 22.16 -2.29
CA LYS A 105 -1.31 21.69 -2.73
C LYS A 105 -0.26 22.09 -1.71
N VAL A 106 0.45 21.11 -1.17
CA VAL A 106 1.56 21.32 -0.25
C VAL A 106 2.80 20.61 -0.77
N THR A 107 3.90 21.35 -0.97
CA THR A 107 5.16 20.78 -1.46
C THR A 107 6.33 21.26 -0.62
N ASN A 108 7.17 20.34 -0.16
CA ASN A 108 8.40 20.66 0.56
C ASN A 108 9.60 19.98 -0.11
N SER A 109 10.47 20.80 -0.74
CA SER A 109 11.70 20.34 -1.39
C SER A 109 12.99 20.64 -0.61
N ALA A 110 12.90 21.03 0.66
CA ALA A 110 14.08 21.21 1.51
C ALA A 110 14.83 19.88 1.73
N SER A 111 16.15 19.96 1.94
CA SER A 111 16.98 18.78 2.19
C SER A 111 16.47 17.98 3.39
N ARG A 112 16.15 18.67 4.51
CA ARG A 112 15.53 18.10 5.70
C ARG A 112 14.24 18.81 6.09
N GLY A 113 13.34 18.09 6.76
CA GLY A 113 12.07 18.61 7.28
C GLY A 113 10.88 17.82 6.75
N SER A 114 9.73 17.94 7.39
CA SER A 114 8.55 17.13 7.17
C SER A 114 7.38 17.97 6.64
N ILE A 115 6.30 17.29 6.27
CA ILE A 115 5.00 17.92 6.01
C ILE A 115 3.98 17.34 6.97
N TYR A 116 3.33 18.21 7.73
CA TYR A 116 2.18 17.91 8.58
C TYR A 116 0.95 18.54 7.94
N PHE A 117 0.15 17.71 7.29
CA PHE A 117 -1.07 18.13 6.62
C PHE A 117 -2.27 17.67 7.45
N THR A 118 -2.94 18.59 8.11
CA THR A 118 -4.07 18.34 9.01
C THR A 118 -5.30 19.12 8.55
N GLY A 119 -6.50 18.59 8.73
CA GLY A 119 -7.74 19.34 8.45
C GLY A 119 -7.96 19.70 6.97
N GLY A 120 -7.28 19.01 6.05
CA GLY A 120 -7.42 19.20 4.60
C GLY A 120 -8.70 18.60 4.04
N ILE A 121 -9.82 19.27 4.30
CA ILE A 121 -11.12 18.95 3.69
C ILE A 121 -11.15 19.64 2.32
N GLY A 122 -11.13 18.86 1.25
CA GLY A 122 -11.04 19.42 -0.08
C GLY A 122 -11.31 18.44 -1.21
N ALA A 123 -11.80 18.91 -2.36
CA ALA A 123 -12.03 18.01 -3.49
C ALA A 123 -10.72 17.34 -3.97
N TYR A 124 -9.62 18.10 -3.99
CA TYR A 124 -8.32 17.63 -4.42
C TYR A 124 -7.23 18.04 -3.43
N ASN A 125 -6.59 17.06 -2.79
CA ASN A 125 -5.45 17.27 -1.91
C ASN A 125 -4.20 16.65 -2.54
N LYS A 126 -3.14 17.45 -2.74
CA LYS A 126 -1.83 17.00 -3.22
C LYS A 126 -0.74 17.39 -2.23
N VAL A 127 -0.05 16.39 -1.68
CA VAL A 127 1.06 16.57 -0.75
C VAL A 127 2.31 15.89 -1.31
N GLU A 128 3.41 16.63 -1.41
CA GLU A 128 4.62 16.13 -2.03
C GLU A 128 5.88 16.52 -1.26
N ARG A 129 6.67 15.52 -0.83
CA ARG A 129 7.91 15.69 -0.08
C ARG A 129 9.11 15.20 -0.89
N ARG A 130 10.10 16.08 -1.14
CA ARG A 130 11.32 15.78 -1.90
C ARG A 130 12.60 16.24 -1.20
N GLY A 131 13.62 15.41 -1.09
CA GLY A 131 14.90 15.86 -0.53
C GLY A 131 15.70 14.72 0.05
N TYR A 132 16.53 15.01 1.04
CA TYR A 132 17.30 13.97 1.71
C TYR A 132 16.44 13.20 2.71
N SER A 133 15.80 13.90 3.66
CA SER A 133 15.01 13.22 4.70
C SER A 133 13.81 14.02 5.20
N GLY A 134 12.73 13.31 5.49
CA GLY A 134 11.53 13.90 6.05
C GLY A 134 10.28 13.07 5.80
N ASP A 135 9.35 13.15 6.74
CA ASP A 135 8.13 12.39 6.70
C ASP A 135 6.99 13.20 6.08
N ILE A 136 5.94 12.48 5.67
CA ILE A 136 4.63 13.09 5.47
C ILE A 136 3.68 12.49 6.49
N VAL A 137 2.99 13.37 7.19
CA VAL A 137 1.88 13.05 8.06
C VAL A 137 0.63 13.69 7.44
N PHE A 138 -0.31 12.87 6.99
CA PHE A 138 -1.51 13.31 6.30
C PHE A 138 -2.76 12.89 7.07
N TYR A 139 -3.57 13.88 7.42
CA TYR A 139 -4.90 13.75 8.02
C TYR A 139 -5.88 14.63 7.23
N GLY A 140 -6.68 14.02 6.35
CA GLY A 140 -7.54 14.79 5.44
C GLY A 140 -8.65 13.99 4.77
N ALA A 141 -9.55 14.71 4.11
CA ALA A 141 -10.68 14.12 3.39
C ALA A 141 -10.83 14.80 2.02
N GLY A 142 -11.18 14.01 0.99
CA GLY A 142 -11.36 14.58 -0.33
C GLY A 142 -11.70 13.61 -1.44
N PHE A 143 -12.27 14.09 -2.55
CA PHE A 143 -12.53 13.23 -3.70
C PHE A 143 -11.25 12.59 -4.25
N TYR A 144 -10.13 13.32 -4.23
CA TYR A 144 -8.83 12.83 -4.66
C TYR A 144 -7.73 13.27 -3.69
N ASN A 145 -7.09 12.30 -3.03
CA ASN A 145 -5.94 12.53 -2.17
C ASN A 145 -4.70 11.92 -2.82
N ARG A 146 -3.67 12.73 -3.09
CA ARG A 146 -2.38 12.28 -3.65
C ARG A 146 -1.24 12.68 -2.74
N VAL A 147 -0.61 11.70 -2.12
CA VAL A 147 0.46 11.89 -1.15
C VAL A 147 1.71 11.17 -1.63
N ILE A 148 2.79 11.91 -1.89
CA ILE A 148 4.02 11.36 -2.49
C ILE A 148 5.23 11.77 -1.66
N ASN A 149 6.00 10.80 -1.17
CA ASN A 149 7.29 11.01 -0.55
C ASN A 149 8.42 10.38 -1.38
N VAL A 150 9.29 11.23 -1.93
CA VAL A 150 10.46 10.83 -2.74
C VAL A 150 11.79 11.12 -2.05
N THR A 151 11.80 11.26 -0.73
CA THR A 151 13.03 11.45 0.03
C THR A 151 13.93 10.22 0.01
N HIS A 152 15.21 10.40 0.34
CA HIS A 152 16.10 9.26 0.54
C HIS A 152 15.72 8.47 1.80
N LYS A 153 15.27 9.16 2.86
CA LYS A 153 14.83 8.58 4.14
C LYS A 153 13.58 9.30 4.65
N GLY A 154 12.46 8.60 4.71
CA GLY A 154 11.22 9.17 5.22
C GLY A 154 10.05 8.24 5.05
N ASN A 155 9.07 8.39 5.91
CA ASN A 155 7.84 7.61 5.95
C ASN A 155 6.67 8.42 5.42
N ILE A 156 5.56 7.71 5.19
CA ILE A 156 4.25 8.31 5.01
C ILE A 156 3.33 7.70 6.07
N ASP A 157 2.70 8.54 6.87
CA ASP A 157 1.54 8.19 7.69
C ASP A 157 0.31 8.87 7.09
N PHE A 158 -0.59 8.07 6.55
CA PHE A 158 -1.79 8.51 5.87
C PHE A 158 -3.02 8.06 6.64
N VAL A 159 -3.84 9.04 7.03
CA VAL A 159 -5.18 8.84 7.54
C VAL A 159 -6.14 9.69 6.72
N GLY A 160 -7.08 9.06 6.03
CA GLY A 160 -8.02 9.84 5.24
C GLY A 160 -9.15 9.07 4.58
N ILE A 161 -10.14 9.85 4.13
CA ILE A 161 -11.29 9.35 3.39
C ILE A 161 -11.30 10.02 2.01
N GLY A 162 -11.63 9.27 0.97
CA GLY A 162 -11.77 9.89 -0.34
C GLY A 162 -12.34 9.06 -1.46
N GLY A 163 -12.61 9.68 -2.61
CA GLY A 163 -12.97 8.94 -3.81
C GLY A 163 -11.78 8.08 -4.28
N TYR A 164 -10.64 8.72 -4.46
CA TYR A 164 -9.38 8.08 -4.81
C TYR A 164 -8.25 8.50 -3.89
N ASN A 165 -7.63 7.55 -3.21
CA ASN A 165 -6.47 7.77 -2.35
C ASN A 165 -5.22 7.16 -2.99
N LEU A 166 -4.27 7.99 -3.44
CA LEU A 166 -2.98 7.58 -3.99
C LEU A 166 -1.86 7.95 -3.02
N VAL A 167 -1.18 6.94 -2.49
CA VAL A 167 -0.09 7.12 -1.52
C VAL A 167 1.17 6.43 -2.02
N GLU A 168 2.22 7.20 -2.30
CA GLU A 168 3.41 6.69 -2.97
C GLU A 168 4.69 7.06 -2.20
N ARG A 169 5.39 6.04 -1.69
CA ARG A 169 6.77 6.16 -1.24
C ARG A 169 7.69 5.72 -2.37
N ARG A 170 8.32 6.67 -3.07
CA ARG A 170 9.13 6.37 -4.26
C ARG A 170 10.64 6.49 -4.02
N GLY A 171 11.38 5.43 -4.34
CA GLY A 171 12.84 5.42 -4.29
C GLY A 171 13.44 5.69 -2.90
N GLY A 172 14.73 5.98 -2.86
CA GLY A 172 15.46 6.20 -1.61
C GLY A 172 15.84 4.91 -0.88
N TYR A 173 16.55 5.06 0.24
CA TYR A 173 17.13 3.96 1.00
C TYR A 173 16.11 3.28 1.92
N ARG A 174 15.28 4.07 2.61
CA ARG A 174 14.29 3.57 3.57
C ARG A 174 13.02 4.40 3.58
N GLY A 175 11.88 3.73 3.69
CA GLY A 175 10.61 4.40 3.93
C GLY A 175 9.44 3.45 4.10
N ASN A 176 8.76 3.57 5.22
CA ASN A 176 7.53 2.84 5.49
C ASN A 176 6.31 3.62 4.99
N ILE A 177 5.24 2.89 4.70
CA ILE A 177 3.90 3.47 4.54
C ILE A 177 2.99 2.90 5.62
N SER A 178 2.33 3.77 6.37
CA SER A 178 1.16 3.48 7.20
C SER A 178 -0.05 4.10 6.50
N PHE A 179 -1.00 3.27 6.06
CA PHE A 179 -2.22 3.70 5.41
C PHE A 179 -3.42 3.27 6.26
N LYS A 180 -4.25 4.23 6.64
CA LYS A 180 -5.55 4.01 7.28
C LYS A 180 -6.60 4.84 6.54
N GLY A 181 -7.54 4.21 5.88
CA GLY A 181 -8.51 5.01 5.12
C GLY A 181 -9.59 4.25 4.41
N ALA A 182 -10.57 5.01 3.93
CA ALA A 182 -11.66 4.50 3.13
C ALA A 182 -11.76 5.25 1.81
N GLY A 183 -12.15 4.56 0.75
CA GLY A 183 -12.44 5.23 -0.51
C GLY A 183 -12.94 4.33 -1.61
N VAL A 184 -13.42 4.91 -2.72
CA VAL A 184 -13.81 4.08 -3.88
C VAL A 184 -12.60 3.31 -4.38
N ALA A 185 -11.44 3.96 -4.50
CA ALA A 185 -10.19 3.31 -4.84
C ALA A 185 -9.02 3.80 -3.98
N ASN A 186 -8.29 2.86 -3.39
CA ASN A 186 -7.08 3.08 -2.62
C ASN A 186 -5.90 2.45 -3.37
N HIS A 187 -4.86 3.23 -3.64
CA HIS A 187 -3.66 2.77 -4.33
C HIS A 187 -2.41 3.17 -3.55
N VAL A 188 -1.69 2.16 -3.04
CA VAL A 188 -0.48 2.34 -2.25
C VAL A 188 0.71 1.77 -2.98
N VAL A 189 1.75 2.58 -3.17
CA VAL A 189 2.96 2.20 -3.91
C VAL A 189 4.19 2.41 -3.03
N ASN A 190 4.98 1.36 -2.80
CA ASN A 190 6.27 1.48 -2.11
C ASN A 190 7.42 0.91 -2.95
N THR A 191 8.30 1.80 -3.42
CA THR A 191 9.50 1.47 -4.21
C THR A 191 10.80 1.90 -3.54
N ALA A 192 10.80 2.17 -2.23
CA ALA A 192 12.03 2.36 -1.48
C ALA A 192 12.90 1.09 -1.52
N ARG A 193 14.22 1.20 -1.31
CA ARG A 193 15.08 0.01 -1.24
C ARG A 193 14.67 -0.94 -0.09
N SER A 194 14.20 -0.39 1.02
CA SER A 194 13.66 -1.12 2.16
C SER A 194 12.55 -0.35 2.86
N GLY A 195 11.54 -1.06 3.36
CA GLY A 195 10.47 -0.46 4.13
C GLY A 195 9.20 -1.30 4.06
N ASN A 196 8.39 -1.20 5.11
CA ASN A 196 7.15 -1.95 5.22
C ASN A 196 5.97 -1.16 4.64
N THR A 197 4.91 -1.87 4.28
CA THR A 197 3.62 -1.27 3.93
C THR A 197 2.54 -1.87 4.82
N ASN A 198 1.97 -1.03 5.69
CA ASN A 198 0.86 -1.40 6.56
C ASN A 198 -0.40 -0.72 6.02
N PHE A 199 -1.37 -1.51 5.60
CA PHE A 199 -2.63 -1.05 5.04
C PHE A 199 -3.79 -1.52 5.89
N ILE A 200 -4.62 -0.57 6.30
CA ILE A 200 -5.92 -0.81 6.91
C ILE A 200 -6.95 0.03 6.16
N GLY A 201 -7.89 -0.60 5.49
CA GLY A 201 -8.86 0.19 4.74
C GLY A 201 -9.99 -0.57 4.07
N GLY A 202 -10.97 0.21 3.64
CA GLY A 202 -12.14 -0.26 2.92
C GLY A 202 -12.32 0.48 1.60
N GLY A 203 -12.84 -0.20 0.59
CA GLY A 203 -13.14 0.44 -0.68
C GLY A 203 -13.66 -0.47 -1.77
N ALA A 204 -14.04 0.08 -2.92
CA ALA A 204 -14.36 -0.77 -4.07
C ALA A 204 -13.08 -1.45 -4.60
N ALA A 205 -11.96 -0.72 -4.68
CA ALA A 205 -10.67 -1.27 -5.08
C ALA A 205 -9.57 -0.90 -4.08
N ASN A 206 -8.84 -1.89 -3.57
CA ASN A 206 -7.63 -1.69 -2.78
C ASN A 206 -6.43 -2.29 -3.52
N ILE A 207 -5.47 -1.47 -3.92
CA ILE A 207 -4.30 -1.88 -4.71
C ILE A 207 -3.03 -1.55 -3.93
N ILE A 208 -2.16 -2.54 -3.76
CA ILE A 208 -0.83 -2.37 -3.20
C ILE A 208 0.21 -2.89 -4.19
N ASP A 209 1.11 -2.00 -4.61
CA ASP A 209 2.30 -2.37 -5.38
C ASP A 209 3.56 -2.07 -4.55
N HIS A 210 4.30 -3.13 -4.22
CA HIS A 210 5.43 -3.07 -3.30
C HIS A 210 6.65 -3.75 -3.93
N SER A 211 7.70 -2.99 -4.21
CA SER A 211 8.98 -3.54 -4.67
C SER A 211 10.11 -3.40 -3.64
N ALA A 212 9.81 -2.77 -2.50
CA ALA A 212 10.75 -2.63 -1.41
C ALA A 212 11.10 -3.98 -0.77
N ASN A 213 12.29 -4.05 -0.16
CA ASN A 213 12.59 -5.15 0.76
C ASN A 213 11.97 -4.84 2.12
N GLY A 214 10.86 -5.49 2.42
CA GLY A 214 10.07 -5.26 3.62
C GLY A 214 8.73 -5.98 3.55
N ASN A 215 7.99 -5.94 4.65
CA ASN A 215 6.76 -6.70 4.80
C ASN A 215 5.55 -5.91 4.31
N ILE A 216 4.52 -6.64 3.89
CA ILE A 216 3.18 -6.11 3.72
C ILE A 216 2.29 -6.68 4.83
N LEU A 217 1.62 -5.78 5.54
CA LEU A 217 0.44 -6.11 6.34
C LEU A 217 -0.77 -5.48 5.65
N PHE A 218 -1.72 -6.32 5.23
CA PHE A 218 -2.98 -5.89 4.66
C PHE A 218 -4.15 -6.33 5.53
N ILE A 219 -4.97 -5.38 5.93
CA ILE A 219 -6.27 -5.60 6.56
C ILE A 219 -7.30 -4.78 5.80
N GLY A 220 -8.24 -5.42 5.11
CA GLY A 220 -9.20 -4.63 4.36
C GLY A 220 -10.33 -5.39 3.70
N ILE A 221 -11.36 -4.63 3.33
CA ILE A 221 -12.53 -5.12 2.61
C ILE A 221 -12.68 -4.37 1.29
N GLY A 222 -13.07 -5.08 0.24
CA GLY A 222 -13.41 -4.43 -1.01
C GLY A 222 -13.85 -5.32 -2.14
N ALA A 223 -14.51 -4.73 -3.14
CA ALA A 223 -14.93 -5.49 -4.32
C ALA A 223 -13.72 -6.12 -5.03
N ILE A 224 -12.58 -5.42 -5.06
CA ILE A 224 -11.30 -5.92 -5.54
C ILE A 224 -10.19 -5.57 -4.55
N ASN A 225 -9.42 -6.57 -4.12
CA ASN A 225 -8.15 -6.39 -3.41
C ASN A 225 -7.02 -6.96 -4.26
N LYS A 226 -6.06 -6.13 -4.66
CA LYS A 226 -4.89 -6.54 -5.46
C LYS A 226 -3.60 -6.20 -4.71
N ILE A 227 -2.79 -7.21 -4.43
CA ILE A 227 -1.49 -7.08 -3.76
C ILE A 227 -0.41 -7.64 -4.67
N THR A 228 0.60 -6.82 -4.96
CA THR A 228 1.80 -7.21 -5.71
C THR A 228 3.03 -6.92 -4.87
N HIS A 229 3.80 -7.95 -4.53
CA HIS A 229 5.09 -7.80 -3.84
C HIS A 229 6.23 -8.41 -4.68
N THR A 230 7.07 -7.55 -5.24
CA THR A 230 8.19 -7.91 -6.12
C THR A 230 9.56 -7.73 -5.46
N GLY A 231 9.60 -7.31 -4.20
CA GLY A 231 10.86 -7.17 -3.45
C GLY A 231 11.53 -8.53 -3.20
N ASN A 232 12.86 -8.53 -3.15
CA ASN A 232 13.60 -9.78 -2.97
C ASN A 232 13.32 -10.44 -1.62
N TYR A 233 13.04 -9.63 -0.59
CA TYR A 233 12.80 -10.08 0.77
C TYR A 233 11.54 -9.45 1.36
N GLY A 234 10.85 -10.21 2.20
CA GLY A 234 9.73 -9.74 2.98
C GLY A 234 8.50 -10.64 2.86
N ASP A 235 7.70 -10.60 3.91
CA ASP A 235 6.53 -11.43 4.11
C ASP A 235 5.26 -10.69 3.69
N ILE A 236 4.19 -11.44 3.40
CA ILE A 236 2.83 -10.89 3.25
C ILE A 236 1.94 -11.51 4.32
N ASN A 237 1.39 -10.66 5.17
CA ASN A 237 0.28 -10.98 6.06
C ASN A 237 -0.97 -10.31 5.49
N PHE A 238 -1.94 -11.12 5.07
CA PHE A 238 -3.16 -10.63 4.44
C PHE A 238 -4.37 -11.13 5.21
N ILE A 239 -5.23 -10.19 5.61
CA ILE A 239 -6.56 -10.45 6.13
C ILE A 239 -7.52 -9.60 5.33
N GLY A 240 -8.37 -10.24 4.51
CA GLY A 240 -9.25 -9.43 3.68
C GLY A 240 -10.42 -10.16 3.07
N GLY A 241 -11.42 -9.33 2.73
CA GLY A 241 -12.73 -9.74 2.28
C GLY A 241 -13.13 -9.09 0.95
N GLY A 242 -13.99 -9.76 0.17
CA GLY A 242 -14.89 -9.10 -0.79
C GLY A 242 -14.99 -9.78 -2.16
N GLY A 243 -15.12 -9.04 -3.25
CA GLY A 243 -15.52 -9.63 -4.54
C GLY A 243 -14.43 -10.51 -5.17
N GLY A 244 -13.24 -9.94 -5.35
CA GLY A 244 -12.08 -10.61 -5.93
C GLY A 244 -10.80 -10.27 -5.18
N ASN A 245 -9.99 -11.28 -4.86
CA ASN A 245 -8.72 -11.10 -4.17
C ASN A 245 -7.58 -11.66 -5.04
N PHE A 246 -6.63 -10.80 -5.40
CA PHE A 246 -5.48 -11.13 -6.25
C PHE A 246 -4.19 -10.86 -5.48
N ILE A 247 -3.47 -11.91 -5.10
CA ILE A 247 -2.25 -11.79 -4.30
C ILE A 247 -1.09 -12.39 -5.09
N THR A 248 -0.11 -11.57 -5.40
CA THR A 248 1.10 -11.97 -6.12
C THR A 248 2.33 -11.66 -5.29
N ARG A 249 3.11 -12.69 -4.98
CA ARG A 249 4.42 -12.57 -4.35
C ARG A 249 5.49 -13.14 -5.28
N SER A 250 6.50 -12.34 -5.64
CA SER A 250 7.66 -12.78 -6.42
C SER A 250 8.96 -12.19 -5.88
N GLY A 251 9.99 -13.00 -5.76
CA GLY A 251 11.27 -12.56 -5.20
C GLY A 251 12.10 -13.75 -4.74
N ARG A 252 13.11 -13.49 -3.89
CA ARG A 252 13.98 -14.56 -3.38
C ARG A 252 13.36 -15.27 -2.20
N ARG A 253 13.02 -14.53 -1.13
CA ARG A 253 12.55 -15.11 0.13
C ARG A 253 11.40 -14.33 0.73
N GLY A 254 10.45 -15.05 1.32
CA GLY A 254 9.32 -14.47 2.02
C GLY A 254 8.26 -15.50 2.35
N ASN A 255 7.71 -15.41 3.55
CA ASN A 255 6.59 -16.20 4.01
C ASN A 255 5.27 -15.52 3.68
N GLY A 256 4.21 -16.32 3.60
CA GLY A 256 2.84 -15.84 3.44
C GLY A 256 1.96 -16.37 4.55
N ASP A 257 1.16 -15.49 5.15
CA ASP A 257 0.02 -15.84 5.98
C ASP A 257 -1.23 -15.12 5.44
N LEU A 258 -2.06 -15.85 4.72
CA LEU A 258 -3.18 -15.31 3.97
C LEU A 258 -4.49 -15.85 4.54
N SER A 259 -5.35 -14.96 5.00
CA SER A 259 -6.74 -15.23 5.38
C SER A 259 -7.64 -14.41 4.46
N VAL A 260 -8.23 -15.08 3.48
CA VAL A 260 -8.94 -14.46 2.37
C VAL A 260 -10.37 -14.98 2.32
N LEU A 261 -11.34 -14.08 2.31
CA LEU A 261 -12.74 -14.38 2.06
C LEU A 261 -13.19 -13.61 0.82
N GLY A 262 -13.88 -14.26 -0.12
CA GLY A 262 -14.43 -13.51 -1.23
C GLY A 262 -15.14 -14.29 -2.32
N GLY A 263 -15.51 -13.62 -3.40
CA GLY A 263 -16.18 -14.26 -4.54
C GLY A 263 -15.23 -15.15 -5.36
N GLY A 264 -14.03 -14.64 -5.62
CA GLY A 264 -12.94 -15.40 -6.24
C GLY A 264 -11.58 -15.00 -5.69
N ASN A 265 -10.74 -15.99 -5.38
CA ASN A 265 -9.42 -15.76 -4.82
C ASN A 265 -8.35 -16.34 -5.76
N VAL A 266 -7.36 -15.53 -6.12
CA VAL A 266 -6.23 -15.91 -6.95
C VAL A 266 -4.94 -15.57 -6.22
N VAL A 267 -4.14 -16.59 -5.91
CA VAL A 267 -2.83 -16.45 -5.27
C VAL A 267 -1.76 -16.99 -6.20
N THR A 268 -0.75 -16.18 -6.50
CA THR A 268 0.48 -16.62 -7.17
C THR A 268 1.67 -16.32 -6.27
N TRP A 269 2.40 -17.36 -5.89
CA TRP A 269 3.46 -17.25 -4.91
C TRP A 269 4.75 -17.89 -5.41
N SER A 270 5.79 -17.09 -5.63
CA SER A 270 7.05 -17.50 -6.26
C SER A 270 8.25 -17.03 -5.44
N THR A 271 8.39 -17.55 -4.23
CA THR A 271 9.54 -17.29 -3.33
C THR A 271 9.94 -18.55 -2.57
N ASP A 272 11.13 -18.52 -1.99
CA ASP A 272 11.52 -19.46 -0.94
C ASP A 272 10.92 -19.01 0.40
N GLY A 273 10.20 -19.90 1.08
CA GLY A 273 9.53 -19.59 2.35
C GLY A 273 8.20 -20.32 2.49
N ARG A 274 7.65 -20.35 3.70
CA ARG A 274 6.39 -21.04 3.98
C ARG A 274 5.22 -20.24 3.45
N LEU A 275 4.25 -20.89 2.81
CA LEU A 275 2.96 -20.30 2.48
C LEU A 275 1.86 -20.97 3.29
N LYS A 276 1.18 -20.19 4.14
CA LYS A 276 -0.09 -20.56 4.76
C LYS A 276 -1.20 -19.75 4.10
N ALA A 277 -2.21 -20.43 3.58
CA ALA A 277 -3.34 -19.75 2.95
C ALA A 277 -4.67 -20.42 3.32
N LYS A 278 -5.58 -19.62 3.88
CA LYS A 278 -6.99 -19.93 4.10
C LYS A 278 -7.80 -19.13 3.10
N LEU A 279 -8.32 -19.79 2.08
CA LEU A 279 -9.06 -19.15 1.00
C LEU A 279 -10.52 -19.63 1.03
N GLY A 280 -11.43 -18.75 1.47
CA GLY A 280 -12.87 -18.93 1.34
C GLY A 280 -13.39 -18.19 0.11
N GLY A 281 -13.98 -18.90 -0.82
CA GLY A 281 -14.46 -18.43 -2.11
C GLY A 281 -15.94 -18.76 -2.31
N SER A 282 -16.76 -17.87 -2.88
CA SER A 282 -18.11 -18.28 -3.32
C SER A 282 -18.08 -19.05 -4.65
N ARG A 283 -17.09 -18.79 -5.51
CA ARG A 283 -16.94 -19.45 -6.82
C ARG A 283 -15.66 -20.25 -6.94
N LEU A 284 -14.50 -19.60 -6.84
CA LEU A 284 -13.23 -20.21 -7.17
C LEU A 284 -12.11 -19.78 -6.24
N ASN A 285 -11.30 -20.76 -5.81
CA ASN A 285 -9.96 -20.52 -5.28
C ASN A 285 -8.93 -21.07 -6.28
N LYS A 286 -8.04 -20.21 -6.78
CA LYS A 286 -6.90 -20.60 -7.61
C LYS A 286 -5.60 -20.26 -6.90
N LEU A 287 -4.72 -21.24 -6.75
CA LEU A 287 -3.41 -21.06 -6.14
C LEU A 287 -2.33 -21.65 -7.03
N ASN A 288 -1.36 -20.82 -7.39
CA ASN A 288 -0.12 -21.23 -8.05
C ASN A 288 1.05 -20.98 -7.11
N ARG A 289 1.85 -22.00 -6.81
CA ARG A 289 3.00 -21.93 -5.92
C ARG A 289 4.26 -22.45 -6.61
N TYR A 290 5.35 -21.70 -6.46
CA TYR A 290 6.68 -22.00 -7.00
C TYR A 290 7.77 -21.75 -5.95
N GLY A 291 9.00 -22.20 -6.22
CA GLY A 291 10.17 -21.98 -5.34
C GLY A 291 10.41 -23.14 -4.36
N ARG A 292 10.71 -22.83 -3.09
CA ARG A 292 10.95 -23.81 -2.01
C ARG A 292 10.17 -23.51 -0.74
N GLY A 293 9.84 -24.54 0.01
CA GLY A 293 9.23 -24.44 1.35
C GLY A 293 7.83 -25.03 1.42
N ASN A 294 7.37 -25.21 2.66
CA ASN A 294 6.09 -25.85 2.93
C ASN A 294 4.91 -24.97 2.52
N THR A 295 3.85 -25.62 2.07
CA THR A 295 2.59 -24.99 1.66
C THR A 295 1.44 -25.62 2.44
N ASP A 296 0.71 -24.82 3.22
CA ASP A 296 -0.45 -25.25 3.99
C ASP A 296 -1.69 -24.51 3.55
N LEU A 297 -2.67 -25.25 3.06
CA LEU A 297 -3.84 -24.70 2.39
C LEU A 297 -5.12 -25.19 3.06
N ILE A 298 -6.04 -24.26 3.30
CA ILE A 298 -7.45 -24.55 3.57
C ILE A 298 -8.26 -23.81 2.52
N LEU A 299 -8.97 -24.55 1.68
CA LEU A 299 -9.70 -24.02 0.53
C LEU A 299 -11.16 -24.42 0.64
N VAL A 300 -12.05 -23.43 0.59
CA VAL A 300 -13.50 -23.66 0.64
C VAL A 300 -14.14 -22.83 -0.46
N SER A 301 -14.63 -23.46 -1.53
CA SER A 301 -15.37 -22.80 -2.62
C SER A 301 -16.03 -23.83 -3.54
N LEU A 302 -16.81 -23.41 -4.55
CA LEU A 302 -17.33 -24.36 -5.55
C LEU A 302 -16.21 -25.06 -6.33
N GLY A 303 -15.14 -24.34 -6.68
CA GLY A 303 -13.99 -24.89 -7.40
C GLY A 303 -12.65 -24.51 -6.76
N ASN A 304 -11.89 -25.50 -6.32
CA ASN A 304 -10.54 -25.29 -5.80
C ASN A 304 -9.51 -25.83 -6.80
N ILE A 305 -8.64 -24.95 -7.32
CA ILE A 305 -7.56 -25.31 -8.25
C ILE A 305 -6.22 -24.96 -7.60
N VAL A 306 -5.39 -25.97 -7.38
CA VAL A 306 -4.09 -25.85 -6.73
C VAL A 306 -3.02 -26.39 -7.64
N LYS A 307 -2.05 -25.55 -7.98
CA LYS A 307 -0.85 -25.94 -8.70
C LYS A 307 0.37 -25.58 -7.85
N VAL A 308 1.10 -26.60 -7.39
CA VAL A 308 2.33 -26.43 -6.60
C VAL A 308 3.48 -27.08 -7.35
N GLU A 309 4.41 -26.27 -7.83
CA GLU A 309 5.64 -26.70 -8.51
C GLU A 309 6.85 -26.18 -7.73
N VAL A 310 7.27 -26.93 -6.72
CA VAL A 310 8.37 -26.54 -5.82
C VAL A 310 9.52 -27.53 -5.94
N SER A 311 10.76 -27.06 -5.77
CA SER A 311 11.89 -28.01 -5.79
C SER A 311 11.94 -28.86 -4.52
N GLU A 312 11.49 -28.31 -3.39
CA GLU A 312 11.42 -29.00 -2.10
C GLU A 312 10.38 -28.32 -1.18
N GLY A 313 9.60 -29.13 -0.45
CA GLY A 313 8.64 -28.67 0.56
C GLY A 313 7.34 -29.46 0.55
N ASN A 314 6.77 -29.69 1.73
CA ASN A 314 5.53 -30.46 1.88
C ASN A 314 4.30 -29.64 1.44
N LEU A 315 3.29 -30.32 0.91
CA LEU A 315 1.97 -29.75 0.66
C LEU A 315 0.95 -30.37 1.62
N ASN A 316 0.45 -29.58 2.56
CA ASN A 316 -0.70 -29.92 3.40
C ASN A 316 -1.93 -29.19 2.85
N LEU A 317 -2.98 -29.90 2.48
CA LEU A 317 -4.15 -29.34 1.84
C LEU A 317 -5.43 -29.92 2.42
N MET A 318 -6.33 -29.03 2.84
CA MET A 318 -7.75 -29.32 3.04
C MET A 318 -8.56 -28.56 2.01
N GLY A 319 -9.37 -29.26 1.21
CA GLY A 319 -10.21 -28.68 0.18
C GLY A 319 -11.67 -29.12 0.34
N VAL A 320 -12.59 -28.16 0.27
CA VAL A 320 -14.04 -28.41 0.27
C VAL A 320 -14.65 -27.68 -0.91
N GLY A 321 -15.35 -28.42 -1.79
CA GLY A 321 -15.98 -27.83 -2.96
C GLY A 321 -16.66 -28.82 -3.89
N VAL A 322 -17.38 -28.33 -4.91
CA VAL A 322 -17.94 -29.22 -5.94
C VAL A 322 -16.82 -29.92 -6.70
N ALA A 323 -15.75 -29.19 -7.03
CA ALA A 323 -14.56 -29.74 -7.66
C ALA A 323 -13.28 -29.30 -6.95
N ASN A 324 -12.40 -30.26 -6.65
CA ASN A 324 -11.05 -30.01 -6.15
C ASN A 324 -10.05 -30.59 -7.17
N ILE A 325 -9.21 -29.73 -7.75
CA ILE A 325 -8.17 -30.12 -8.72
C ILE A 325 -6.81 -29.71 -8.15
N VAL A 326 -5.92 -30.69 -7.98
CA VAL A 326 -4.62 -30.49 -7.34
C VAL A 326 -3.52 -31.07 -8.22
N THR A 327 -2.51 -30.27 -8.52
CA THR A 327 -1.27 -30.71 -9.14
C THR A 327 -0.12 -30.38 -8.20
N TYR A 328 0.65 -31.40 -7.79
CA TYR A 328 1.81 -31.21 -6.93
C TYR A 328 3.05 -31.87 -7.52
N LYS A 329 3.97 -31.02 -7.98
CA LYS A 329 5.27 -31.39 -8.53
C LYS A 329 6.36 -30.92 -7.59
N GLY A 330 7.13 -31.87 -7.02
CA GLY A 330 8.23 -31.52 -6.13
C GLY A 330 8.68 -32.63 -5.19
N LYS A 331 9.73 -32.34 -4.43
CA LYS A 331 10.26 -33.23 -3.39
C LYS A 331 9.60 -32.92 -2.05
N GLY A 332 8.83 -33.86 -1.50
CA GLY A 332 8.13 -33.67 -0.24
C GLY A 332 6.91 -34.55 -0.10
N THR A 333 6.27 -34.48 1.07
CA THR A 333 5.05 -35.22 1.35
C THR A 333 3.84 -34.44 0.87
N LEU A 334 2.94 -35.12 0.14
CA LEU A 334 1.59 -34.66 -0.12
C LEU A 334 0.66 -35.17 0.97
N ASN A 335 -0.01 -34.27 1.69
CA ASN A 335 -1.08 -34.60 2.62
C ASN A 335 -2.36 -33.90 2.16
N ALA A 336 -3.27 -34.65 1.54
CA ALA A 336 -4.47 -34.10 0.93
C ALA A 336 -5.74 -34.66 1.58
N ARG A 337 -6.60 -33.75 2.05
CA ARG A 337 -7.93 -34.04 2.59
C ARG A 337 -8.95 -33.28 1.74
N LEU A 338 -9.58 -33.97 0.80
CA LEU A 338 -10.47 -33.33 -0.18
C LEU A 338 -11.89 -33.88 -0.06
N PHE A 339 -12.85 -32.97 0.02
CA PHE A 339 -14.26 -33.26 0.20
C PHE A 339 -15.06 -32.54 -0.89
N GLY A 340 -15.97 -33.25 -1.56
CA GLY A 340 -16.68 -32.62 -2.66
C GLY A 340 -17.54 -33.48 -3.56
N GLY A 341 -17.85 -32.94 -4.75
CA GLY A 341 -18.48 -33.70 -5.83
C GLY A 341 -17.46 -34.52 -6.62
N ALA A 342 -16.31 -33.92 -6.94
CA ALA A 342 -15.18 -34.57 -7.61
C ALA A 342 -13.83 -34.11 -7.05
N ASN A 343 -12.92 -35.06 -6.85
CA ASN A 343 -11.54 -34.81 -6.45
C ASN A 343 -10.58 -35.36 -7.51
N VAL A 344 -9.68 -34.52 -8.02
CA VAL A 344 -8.64 -34.89 -8.99
C VAL A 344 -7.29 -34.46 -8.44
N ILE A 345 -6.36 -35.41 -8.32
CA ILE A 345 -5.01 -35.16 -7.85
C ILE A 345 -4.00 -35.74 -8.85
N THR A 346 -3.06 -34.91 -9.29
CA THR A 346 -1.88 -35.32 -10.06
C THR A 346 -0.62 -35.05 -9.23
N ARG A 347 0.19 -36.09 -9.03
CA ARG A 347 1.43 -36.04 -8.27
C ARG A 347 2.63 -36.33 -9.18
N GLU A 348 3.68 -35.51 -9.07
CA GLU A 348 4.95 -35.69 -9.77
C GLU A 348 6.13 -35.40 -8.82
N GLY A 349 7.26 -36.09 -8.98
CA GLY A 349 8.48 -35.83 -8.20
C GLY A 349 8.84 -36.96 -7.24
N SER A 350 9.08 -36.66 -5.97
CA SER A 350 9.43 -37.68 -4.97
C SER A 350 8.89 -37.38 -3.58
N GLY A 351 8.63 -38.42 -2.80
CA GLY A 351 8.07 -38.36 -1.46
C GLY A 351 6.66 -38.94 -1.38
N ASN A 352 6.22 -39.21 -0.15
CA ASN A 352 5.00 -39.96 0.11
C ASN A 352 3.72 -39.15 -0.16
N SER A 353 2.63 -39.85 -0.47
CA SER A 353 1.29 -39.28 -0.58
C SER A 353 0.37 -39.88 0.48
N ILE A 354 -0.25 -39.01 1.28
CA ILE A 354 -1.23 -39.35 2.32
C ILE A 354 -2.57 -38.71 1.91
N LEU A 355 -3.56 -39.54 1.57
CA LEU A 355 -4.81 -39.09 0.94
C LEU A 355 -6.05 -39.49 1.75
N TYR A 356 -6.95 -38.53 1.96
CA TYR A 356 -8.30 -38.75 2.47
C TYR A 356 -9.28 -38.05 1.55
N LEU A 357 -9.87 -38.81 0.61
CA LEU A 357 -10.73 -38.26 -0.43
C LEU A 357 -12.15 -38.77 -0.26
N LEU A 358 -13.10 -37.84 -0.21
CA LEU A 358 -14.53 -38.13 -0.12
C LEU A 358 -15.26 -37.32 -1.20
N ALA A 359 -15.71 -37.99 -2.24
CA ALA A 359 -16.46 -37.37 -3.33
C ALA A 359 -17.23 -38.40 -4.15
N GLY A 360 -18.18 -37.97 -4.99
CA GLY A 360 -18.83 -38.87 -5.95
C GLY A 360 -17.81 -39.55 -6.88
N ALA A 361 -16.79 -38.80 -7.30
CA ALA A 361 -15.65 -39.31 -8.06
C ALA A 361 -14.32 -38.86 -7.46
N ASN A 362 -13.40 -39.81 -7.26
CA ASN A 362 -12.02 -39.57 -6.84
C ASN A 362 -11.05 -40.12 -7.88
N VAL A 363 -10.17 -39.27 -8.41
CA VAL A 363 -9.13 -39.65 -9.37
C VAL A 363 -7.77 -39.22 -8.82
N PHE A 364 -6.88 -40.17 -8.62
CA PHE A 364 -5.50 -39.92 -8.22
C PHE A 364 -4.54 -40.55 -9.23
N THR A 365 -3.65 -39.72 -9.76
CA THR A 365 -2.59 -40.14 -10.69
C THR A 365 -1.24 -39.72 -10.13
N ASP A 366 -0.34 -40.69 -9.97
CA ASP A 366 0.95 -40.50 -9.32
C ASP A 366 2.09 -40.97 -10.22
N PHE A 367 2.95 -40.03 -10.60
CA PHE A 367 4.20 -40.24 -11.33
C PHE A 367 5.44 -40.06 -10.44
N SER A 368 5.27 -40.03 -9.11
CA SER A 368 6.36 -39.80 -8.15
C SER A 368 6.99 -41.09 -7.62
N THR A 369 8.20 -40.97 -7.11
CA THR A 369 8.86 -42.02 -6.32
C THR A 369 8.52 -41.85 -4.84
N GLY A 370 7.77 -42.79 -4.26
CA GLY A 370 7.31 -42.69 -2.88
C GLY A 370 5.99 -43.43 -2.65
N ASN A 371 5.74 -43.82 -1.40
CA ASN A 371 4.60 -44.66 -1.06
C ASN A 371 3.29 -43.85 -1.08
N VAL A 372 2.22 -44.49 -1.51
CA VAL A 372 0.87 -43.95 -1.45
C VAL A 372 0.10 -44.64 -0.33
N ARG A 373 -0.50 -43.86 0.58
CA ARG A 373 -1.40 -44.35 1.62
C ARG A 373 -2.64 -43.48 1.66
N GLY A 374 -3.83 -44.07 1.70
CA GLY A 374 -5.04 -43.27 1.82
C GLY A 374 -6.34 -44.05 1.81
N SER A 375 -7.42 -43.32 2.02
CA SER A 375 -8.80 -43.81 1.92
C SER A 375 -9.55 -42.95 0.92
N LEU A 376 -10.18 -43.60 -0.05
CA LEU A 376 -10.98 -42.97 -1.09
C LEU A 376 -12.41 -43.51 -0.97
N PHE A 377 -13.37 -42.62 -0.78
CA PHE A 377 -14.79 -42.96 -0.64
C PHE A 377 -15.59 -42.21 -1.69
N GLY A 378 -16.36 -42.96 -2.48
CA GLY A 378 -17.09 -42.42 -3.63
C GLY A 378 -17.68 -43.50 -4.52
N GLY A 379 -18.57 -43.12 -5.43
CA GLY A 379 -19.12 -44.02 -6.45
C GLY A 379 -18.06 -44.45 -7.46
N LEU A 380 -17.11 -43.56 -7.77
CA LEU A 380 -15.93 -43.86 -8.60
C LEU A 380 -14.65 -43.54 -7.84
N ASN A 381 -13.71 -44.49 -7.82
CA ASN A 381 -12.37 -44.30 -7.27
C ASN A 381 -11.35 -44.87 -8.24
N VAL A 382 -10.49 -44.02 -8.78
CA VAL A 382 -9.42 -44.40 -9.72
C VAL A 382 -8.09 -44.00 -9.11
N VAL A 383 -7.17 -44.97 -9.05
CA VAL A 383 -5.78 -44.77 -8.63
C VAL A 383 -4.87 -45.32 -9.71
N THR A 384 -4.00 -44.46 -10.23
CA THR A 384 -2.96 -44.83 -11.19
C THR A 384 -1.60 -44.49 -10.60
N LYS A 385 -0.76 -45.49 -10.39
CA LYS A 385 0.63 -45.31 -9.94
C LYS A 385 1.58 -45.71 -11.07
N ASN A 386 2.43 -44.78 -11.47
CA ASN A 386 3.47 -44.99 -12.48
C ASN A 386 4.82 -44.52 -11.91
N GLY A 387 5.48 -45.41 -11.16
CA GLY A 387 6.72 -45.15 -10.44
C GLY A 387 6.90 -46.13 -9.28
N ASN A 388 8.05 -46.09 -8.60
CA ASN A 388 8.32 -46.94 -7.44
C ASN A 388 7.62 -46.41 -6.18
N GLY A 389 7.03 -47.30 -5.38
CA GLY A 389 6.46 -46.99 -4.06
C GLY A 389 5.02 -47.41 -3.87
#